data_AF-A0A0L8HNP1-F1
#
_entry.id   AF-A0A0L8HNP1-F1
#
_cell.length_a   1.000
_cell.length_b   1.000
_cell.length_c   1.000
_cell.angle_alpha   90.00
_cell.angle_beta   90.00
_cell.angle_gamma   90.00
#
_symmetry.space_group_name_H-M   'P 1'
#
loop_
_entity.id
_entity.type
_entity.pdbx_description
1 polymer ?
#
loop_
_entity_poly.entity_id
_entity_poly.type
_entity_poly.pdbx_seq_one_letter_code
_entity_poly.pdbx_strand_id
1 'polypeptide(L)'
;AYQKLSKYKDLEIEIGKIWNLKTKTIPVVIGSLGTIAQGVDCYLSQIPGKLKLAEIQKIVLIETVHILTKYCLYNPKNILIRKQCQNTSKCT
;
A
#
# COMPACT_ATOMS: atom_id res chain seq x y z
N ALA A 1 3.79 10.95 -10.30
CA ALA A 1 4.57 9.98 -9.50
C ALA A 1 5.94 10.54 -9.06
N TYR A 2 6.72 11.16 -9.96
CA TYR A 2 8.07 11.68 -9.69
C TYR A 2 8.22 12.61 -8.48
N GLN A 3 7.23 13.46 -8.21
CA GLN A 3 7.31 14.47 -7.14
C GLN A 3 7.30 13.89 -5.70
N LYS A 4 6.87 12.64 -5.51
CA LYS A 4 6.95 11.98 -4.19
C LYS A 4 8.33 11.42 -3.89
N LEU A 5 9.06 10.95 -4.90
CA LEU A 5 10.37 10.32 -4.70
C LEU A 5 11.45 11.33 -4.31
N SER A 6 11.39 12.56 -4.84
CA SER A 6 12.35 13.61 -4.47
C SER A 6 12.30 13.94 -2.98
N LYS A 7 11.12 13.85 -2.35
CA LYS A 7 10.95 14.09 -0.91
C LYS A 7 11.67 13.09 -0.01
N TYR A 8 11.95 11.89 -0.51
CA TYR A 8 12.59 10.82 0.26
C TYR A 8 14.08 10.68 -0.04
N LYS A 9 14.66 11.58 -0.85
CA LYS A 9 16.08 11.47 -1.22
C LYS A 9 17.01 11.73 -0.04
N ASP A 10 16.69 12.71 0.79
CA ASP A 10 17.49 13.01 1.98
C ASP A 10 17.44 11.84 2.97
N LEU A 11 16.25 11.25 3.16
CA LEU A 11 16.07 10.07 3.99
C LEU A 11 16.85 8.86 3.47
N GLU A 12 16.84 8.63 2.15
CA GLU A 12 17.62 7.56 1.52
C GLU A 12 19.12 7.71 1.86
N ILE A 13 19.64 8.93 1.78
CA ILE A 13 21.04 9.25 2.11
C ILE A 13 21.33 9.04 3.59
N GLU A 14 20.47 9.53 4.49
CA GLU A 14 20.66 9.39 5.94
C GLU A 14 20.65 7.92 6.37
N ILE A 15 19.68 7.14 5.90
CA ILE A 15 19.64 5.70 6.20
C ILE A 15 20.88 5.01 5.62
N GLY A 16 21.30 5.39 4.41
CA GLY A 16 22.51 4.84 3.79
C GLY A 16 23.78 5.12 4.61
N LYS A 17 23.89 6.31 5.21
CA LYS A 17 24.97 6.69 6.12
C LYS A 17 24.92 5.89 7.43
N ILE A 18 23.75 5.79 8.05
CA ILE A 18 23.56 5.09 9.33
C ILE A 18 23.88 3.60 9.19
N TRP A 19 23.39 2.97 8.12
CA TRP A 19 23.55 1.54 7.88
C TRP A 19 24.85 1.20 7.16
N ASN A 20 25.59 2.20 6.67
CA ASN A 20 26.77 2.06 5.81
C ASN A 20 26.50 1.12 4.60
N LEU A 21 25.31 1.23 4.00
CA LEU A 21 24.83 0.39 2.91
C LEU A 21 24.19 1.23 1.81
N LYS A 22 24.18 0.70 0.58
CA LYS A 22 23.49 1.34 -0.55
C LYS A 22 21.98 1.14 -0.41
N THR A 23 21.29 2.20 -0.03
CA THR A 23 19.84 2.25 0.12
C THR A 23 19.18 2.76 -1.16
N LYS A 24 17.93 2.36 -1.41
CA LYS A 24 17.13 2.85 -2.54
C LYS A 24 15.67 2.98 -2.13
N THR A 25 15.04 4.11 -2.44
CA THR A 25 13.61 4.29 -2.24
C THR A 25 12.82 3.68 -3.39
N ILE A 26 11.88 2.79 -3.08
CA ILE A 26 11.03 2.09 -4.07
C ILE A 26 9.56 2.43 -3.79
N PRO A 27 8.87 3.14 -4.70
CA PRO A 27 7.47 3.51 -4.49
C PRO A 27 6.55 2.35 -4.87
N VAL A 28 5.72 1.90 -3.93
CA VAL A 28 4.65 0.94 -4.21
C VAL A 28 3.31 1.64 -3.95
N VAL A 29 2.44 1.66 -4.96
CA VAL A 29 1.12 2.29 -4.88
C VAL A 29 0.06 1.22 -5.11
N ILE A 30 -0.72 0.96 -4.07
CA ILE A 30 -1.85 0.03 -4.09
C ILE A 30 -3.09 0.82 -3.69
N GLY A 31 -4.13 0.76 -4.52
CA GLY A 31 -5.42 1.38 -4.25
C GLY A 31 -6.19 0.62 -3.17
N SER A 32 -7.19 1.28 -2.59
CA SER A 32 -8.01 0.73 -1.50
C SER A 32 -8.73 -0.58 -1.86
N LEU A 33 -9.07 -0.76 -3.13
CA LEU A 33 -9.70 -1.97 -3.67
C LEU A 33 -8.67 -3.03 -4.11
N GLY A 34 -7.39 -2.83 -3.77
CA GLY A 34 -6.31 -3.69 -4.22
C GLY A 34 -5.88 -3.45 -5.67
N THR A 35 -6.30 -2.35 -6.30
CA THR A 35 -5.79 -1.98 -7.63
C THR A 35 -4.31 -1.64 -7.54
N ILE A 36 -3.51 -2.13 -8.49
CA ILE A 36 -2.05 -1.97 -8.45
C ILE A 36 -1.64 -1.03 -9.56
N ALA A 37 -0.78 -0.07 -9.24
CA ALA A 37 -0.24 0.85 -10.23
C ALA A 37 0.59 0.10 -11.29
N GLN A 38 0.42 0.50 -12.56
CA GLN A 38 1.22 -0.04 -13.66
C GLN A 38 2.72 0.23 -13.42
N GLY A 39 3.56 -0.76 -13.76
CA GLY A 39 5.01 -0.66 -13.60
C GLY A 39 5.53 -1.02 -12.21
N VAL A 40 4.68 -1.44 -11.27
CA VAL A 40 5.12 -1.96 -9.96
C VAL A 40 6.09 -3.13 -10.10
N ASP A 41 5.95 -3.98 -11.12
CA ASP A 41 6.85 -5.12 -11.32
C ASP A 41 8.31 -4.69 -11.55
N CYS A 42 8.54 -3.58 -12.27
CA CYS A 42 9.87 -3.00 -12.47
C CYS A 42 10.49 -2.50 -11.17
N TYR A 43 9.66 -2.04 -10.23
CA TYR A 43 10.10 -1.60 -8.91
C TYR A 43 10.39 -2.79 -7.99
N LEU A 44 9.55 -3.83 -8.04
CA LEU A 44 9.74 -5.04 -7.25
C LEU A 44 10.96 -5.86 -7.68
N SER A 45 11.30 -5.88 -8.96
CA SER A 45 12.49 -6.57 -9.46
C SER A 45 13.80 -5.97 -8.93
N GLN A 46 13.76 -4.76 -8.35
CA GLN A 46 14.92 -4.11 -7.74
C GLN A 46 15.13 -4.54 -6.29
N ILE A 47 14.12 -5.17 -5.67
CA ILE A 47 14.23 -5.73 -4.32
C ILE A 47 14.80 -7.14 -4.46
N PRO A 48 15.96 -7.44 -3.83
CA PRO A 48 16.48 -8.80 -3.85
C PRO A 48 15.52 -9.74 -3.12
N GLY A 49 14.96 -10.70 -3.85
CA GLY A 49 14.01 -11.68 -3.33
C GLY A 49 12.88 -11.99 -4.31
N LYS A 50 12.20 -13.13 -4.12
CA LYS A 50 11.00 -13.48 -4.88
C LYS A 50 9.76 -12.94 -4.17
N LEU A 51 9.50 -11.64 -4.29
CA LEU A 51 8.24 -11.07 -3.80
C LEU A 51 7.11 -11.36 -4.80
N LYS A 52 6.00 -11.91 -4.31
CA LYS A 52 4.78 -12.06 -5.10
C LYS A 52 3.90 -10.84 -4.90
N LEU A 53 3.52 -10.20 -6.00
CA LEU A 53 2.67 -9.03 -5.98
C LEU A 53 1.34 -9.25 -5.24
N ALA A 54 0.76 -10.45 -5.38
CA ALA A 54 -0.46 -10.87 -4.70
C ALA A 54 -0.33 -10.85 -3.17
N GLU A 55 0.85 -11.18 -2.62
CA GLU A 55 1.09 -11.16 -1.18
C GLU A 55 1.13 -9.72 -0.66
N ILE A 56 1.81 -8.83 -1.38
CA ILE A 56 1.88 -7.39 -1.06
C ILE A 56 0.46 -6.78 -1.09
N GLN A 57 -0.29 -7.07 -2.14
CA GLN A 57 -1.68 -6.60 -2.29
C GLN A 57 -2.55 -7.09 -1.12
N LYS A 58 -2.42 -8.36 -0.73
CA LYS A 58 -3.16 -8.95 0.39
C LYS A 58 -2.85 -8.26 1.71
N ILE A 59 -1.56 -7.98 1.98
CA ILE A 59 -1.14 -7.26 3.20
C ILE A 59 -1.80 -5.87 3.24
N VAL A 60 -1.70 -5.11 2.14
CA VAL A 60 -2.30 -3.75 2.09
C VAL A 60 -3.81 -3.78 2.23
N LEU A 61 -4.48 -4.76 1.62
CA LEU A 61 -5.93 -4.91 1.74
C LEU A 61 -6.36 -5.20 3.18
N ILE A 62 -5.64 -6.08 3.89
CA ILE A 62 -5.89 -6.41 5.30
C ILE A 62 -5.69 -5.18 6.18
N GLU A 63 -4.60 -4.43 5.99
CA GLU A 63 -4.34 -3.17 6.71
C GLU A 63 -5.46 -2.15 6.47
N THR A 64 -5.91 -2.01 5.22
CA THR A 64 -7.02 -1.12 4.87
C THR A 64 -8.31 -1.54 5.55
N VAL A 65 -8.64 -2.83 5.54
CA VAL A 65 -9.82 -3.39 6.24
C VAL A 65 -9.71 -3.16 7.75
N HIS A 66 -8.52 -3.32 8.34
CA HIS A 66 -8.30 -3.09 9.77
C HIS A 66 -8.55 -1.63 10.15
N ILE A 67 -8.00 -0.69 9.37
CA ILE A 67 -8.23 0.76 9.54
C ILE A 67 -9.72 1.07 9.40
N LEU A 68 -10.37 0.61 8.33
CA LEU A 68 -11.80 0.81 8.12
C LEU A 68 -12.63 0.20 9.26
N THR A 69 -12.23 -0.95 9.79
CA THR A 69 -12.93 -1.59 10.92
C THR A 69 -12.84 -0.76 12.18
N LYS A 70 -11.64 -0.24 12.47
CA LYS A 70 -11.42 0.62 13.64
C LYS A 70 -12.18 1.94 13.56
N TYR A 71 -12.18 2.60 12.39
CA TYR A 71 -12.72 3.95 12.25
C TYR A 71 -14.17 4.01 11.74
N CYS A 72 -14.51 3.20 10.73
CA CYS A 72 -15.83 3.23 10.12
C CYS A 72 -16.79 2.27 10.81
N LEU A 73 -16.36 1.07 11.22
CA LEU A 73 -17.26 0.03 11.70
C LEU A 73 -17.56 0.13 13.21
N TYR A 74 -16.67 0.68 14.03
CA TYR A 74 -16.88 0.82 15.48
C TYR A 74 -17.71 2.06 15.88
N ASN A 75 -18.08 2.91 14.91
CA ASN A 75 -18.98 4.04 15.14
C ASN A 75 -20.43 3.61 14.87
N PRO A 76 -21.33 3.63 15.88
CA PRO A 76 -22.71 3.19 15.72
C PRO A 76 -23.52 4.04 14.70
N LYS A 77 -23.08 5.25 14.36
CA LYS A 77 -23.71 6.11 13.35
C LYS A 77 -23.42 5.70 11.90
N ASN A 78 -22.45 4.82 11.66
CA ASN A 78 -22.01 4.39 10.31
C ASN A 78 -22.66 3.09 9.82
N ILE A 79 -23.69 2.57 10.51
CA ILE A 79 -24.42 1.34 10.14
C ILE A 79 -24.98 1.40 8.70
N LEU A 80 -25.39 2.57 8.23
CA LEU A 80 -25.91 2.77 6.88
C LEU A 80 -24.85 2.56 5.79
N ILE A 81 -23.59 2.93 6.06
CA ILE A 81 -22.47 2.78 5.10
C ILE A 81 -22.10 1.30 4.95
N ARG A 82 -22.24 0.49 6.01
CA ARG A 82 -22.00 -0.97 5.96
C ARG A 82 -22.85 -1.67 4.90
N LYS A 83 -24.13 -1.27 4.76
CA LYS A 83 -25.06 -1.88 3.80
C LYS A 83 -24.67 -1.61 2.34
N GLN A 84 -24.04 -0.46 2.04
CA GLN A 84 -23.62 -0.15 0.68
C GLN A 84 -22.36 -0.91 0.26
N CYS A 85 -21.36 -1.04 1.14
CA CYS A 85 -20.14 -1.79 0.82
C CYS A 85 -20.38 -3.30 0.64
N GLN A 86 -21.36 -3.88 1.34
CA GLN A 86 -21.75 -5.29 1.17
C GLN A 86 -22.51 -5.56 -0.14
N ASN A 87 -23.08 -4.52 -0.76
CA ASN A 87 -23.81 -4.65 -2.03
C ASN A 87 -22.90 -4.51 -3.25
N THR A 88 -21.72 -3.89 -3.13
CA THR A 88 -20.75 -3.74 -4.22
C THR A 88 -19.85 -4.95 -4.43
N SER A 89 -19.80 -5.91 -3.49
CA SER A 89 -19.10 -7.20 -3.66
C SER A 89 -19.93 -8.27 -4.38
N LYS A 90 -21.15 -7.94 -4.84
CA LYS A 90 -22.04 -8.82 -5.62
C LYS A 90 -22.08 -8.51 -7.12
N CYS A 91 -21.31 -7.55 -7.61
CA CYS A 91 -21.18 -7.32 -9.05
C CYS A 91 -20.08 -8.25 -9.60
N THR A 92 -20.49 -9.49 -9.89
CA THR A 92 -19.85 -10.36 -10.90
C THR A 92 -20.66 -10.24 -12.17
#